data_AF-A0A417YT18-F1
#
_entry.id   AF-A0A417YT18-F1
#
_cell.length_a   1.000
_cell.length_b   1.000
_cell.length_c   1.000
_cell.angle_alpha   90.00
_cell.angle_beta   90.00
_cell.angle_gamma   90.00
#
_symmetry.space_group_name_H-M   'P 1'
#
loop_
_entity.id
_entity.type
_entity.pdbx_description
1 polymer ?
#
loop_
_entity_poly.entity_id
_entity_poly.type
_entity_poly.pdbx_seq_one_letter_code
_entity_poly.pdbx_strand_id
1 'polypeptide(L)'
;MQTRINELLNENRRELLQNWSKELQNAIPNPDYLEEGLANELFRIIFESIKNLDTETSSELHSVYSRLMNFNISLNHIVYGFQAFRRVALKTLLQEDLTKEDVLYVYNEIDRWFDPILAEIINDCANNWEDALLKQKEEILELSAPAIQLFEKIVVMPLVGSINEERATTIMEILLEGIEKHKAEIVFLDVSGVPTVDTFVAQTLINSTRAARLLGTESIIVGLRPEIAQTIIGLGIHLDEIKTFGSLNSGLQYALNKMNKQL
;
A
#
# COMPACT_ATOMS: atom_id res chain seq x y z
N MET A 1 30.79 -2.24 34.73
CA MET A 1 29.40 -1.75 34.94
C MET A 1 28.45 -2.40 33.93
N GLN A 2 28.79 -2.43 32.65
CA GLN A 2 28.06 -3.19 31.60
C GLN A 2 27.77 -4.67 31.96
N THR A 3 28.76 -5.41 32.49
CA THR A 3 28.56 -6.79 32.98
C THR A 3 27.48 -6.89 34.06
N ARG A 4 27.43 -5.89 34.96
CA ARG A 4 26.45 -5.82 36.05
C ARG A 4 25.03 -5.52 35.53
N ILE A 5 24.92 -4.66 34.52
CA ILE A 5 23.64 -4.38 33.83
C ILE A 5 23.12 -5.65 33.16
N ASN A 6 23.98 -6.38 32.46
CA ASN A 6 23.62 -7.65 31.83
C ASN A 6 23.20 -8.71 32.84
N GLU A 7 23.87 -8.81 33.99
CA GLU A 7 23.47 -9.70 35.09
C GLU A 7 22.07 -9.34 35.60
N LEU A 8 21.83 -8.07 35.94
CA LEU A 8 20.55 -7.60 36.47
C LEU A 8 19.39 -7.80 35.50
N LEU A 9 19.61 -7.56 34.20
CA LEU A 9 18.59 -7.81 33.17
C LEU A 9 18.29 -9.32 33.03
N ASN A 10 19.30 -10.18 33.21
CA ASN A 10 19.12 -11.63 33.16
C ASN A 10 18.38 -12.17 34.38
N GLU A 11 18.75 -11.70 35.58
CA GLU A 11 18.09 -12.07 36.84
C GLU A 11 16.59 -11.72 36.78
N ASN A 12 16.27 -10.55 36.21
CA ASN A 12 14.91 -10.04 36.13
C ASN A 12 14.18 -10.39 34.81
N ARG A 13 14.71 -11.27 33.97
CA ARG A 13 14.17 -11.53 32.61
C ARG A 13 12.67 -11.85 32.58
N ARG A 14 12.19 -12.68 33.51
CA ARG A 14 10.76 -13.08 33.58
C ARG A 14 9.86 -11.91 33.93
N GLU A 15 10.27 -11.10 34.89
CA GLU A 15 9.54 -9.91 35.29
C GLU A 15 9.57 -8.84 34.19
N LEU A 16 10.73 -8.66 33.53
CA LEU A 16 10.87 -7.79 32.37
C LEU A 16 9.89 -8.18 31.25
N LEU A 17 9.78 -9.46 30.92
CA LEU A 17 8.83 -9.93 29.89
C LEU A 17 7.37 -9.62 30.25
N GLN A 18 6.97 -9.87 31.50
CA GLN A 18 5.61 -9.62 31.96
C GLN A 18 5.27 -8.12 31.94
N ASN A 19 6.17 -7.30 32.49
CA ASN A 19 6.01 -5.86 32.54
C ASN A 19 6.04 -5.25 31.12
N TRP A 20 6.92 -5.75 30.26
CA TRP A 20 7.02 -5.36 28.86
C TRP A 20 5.75 -5.66 28.08
N SER A 21 5.20 -6.88 28.21
CA SER A 21 3.98 -7.27 27.51
C SER A 21 2.81 -6.37 27.89
N LYS A 22 2.68 -6.04 29.18
CA LYS A 22 1.66 -5.10 29.67
C LYS A 22 1.87 -3.68 29.15
N GLU A 23 3.11 -3.18 29.15
CA GLU A 23 3.44 -1.86 28.62
C GLU A 23 3.19 -1.76 27.11
N LEU A 24 3.51 -2.81 26.35
CA LEU A 24 3.26 -2.87 24.91
C LEU A 24 1.77 -2.79 24.59
N GLN A 25 0.94 -3.55 25.31
CA GLN A 25 -0.53 -3.50 25.14
C GLN A 25 -1.11 -2.10 25.43
N ASN A 26 -0.54 -1.37 26.39
CA ASN A 26 -0.99 -0.02 26.73
C ASN A 26 -0.49 1.05 25.75
N ALA A 27 0.65 0.82 25.09
CA ALA A 27 1.31 1.81 24.24
C ALA A 27 0.72 1.89 22.82
N ILE A 28 0.09 0.83 22.33
CA ILE A 28 -0.45 0.75 20.96
C ILE A 28 -1.83 1.43 20.91
N PRO A 29 -1.98 2.54 20.17
CA PRO A 29 -3.28 3.18 19.98
C PRO A 29 -4.16 2.29 19.12
N ASN A 30 -5.30 1.83 19.65
CA ASN A 30 -6.23 0.88 19.03
C ASN A 30 -5.59 -0.51 18.85
N PRO A 31 -5.75 -1.44 19.81
CA PRO A 31 -4.90 -2.63 19.92
C PRO A 31 -5.13 -3.57 18.73
N ASP A 32 -4.28 -3.42 17.73
CA ASP A 32 -4.00 -4.48 16.78
C ASP A 32 -3.37 -5.61 17.58
N TYR A 33 -3.98 -6.80 17.56
CA TYR A 33 -3.59 -7.88 18.45
C TYR A 33 -2.28 -8.49 17.96
N LEU A 34 -1.21 -8.36 18.76
CA LEU A 34 0.01 -9.13 18.54
C LEU A 34 -0.13 -10.51 19.17
N GLU A 35 -0.07 -11.56 18.34
CA GLU A 35 -0.09 -12.94 18.83
C GLU A 35 1.02 -13.18 19.86
N GLU A 36 0.70 -13.92 20.92
CA GLU A 36 1.62 -14.14 22.05
C GLU A 36 2.97 -14.76 21.60
N GLY A 37 2.95 -15.62 20.59
CA GLY A 37 4.16 -16.19 19.99
C GLY A 37 5.07 -15.14 19.36
N LEU A 38 4.48 -14.20 18.61
CA LEU A 38 5.20 -13.09 17.97
C LEU A 38 5.68 -12.06 19.00
N ALA A 39 4.89 -11.79 20.04
CA ALA A 39 5.29 -10.92 21.13
C ALA A 39 6.51 -11.47 21.88
N ASN A 40 6.52 -12.77 22.19
CA ASN A 40 7.65 -13.42 22.84
C ASN A 40 8.91 -13.42 21.96
N GLU A 41 8.74 -13.59 20.65
CA GLU A 41 9.84 -13.52 19.69
C GLU A 41 10.44 -12.11 19.61
N LEU A 42 9.58 -11.08 19.51
CA LEU A 42 10.00 -9.69 19.52
C LEU A 42 10.78 -9.36 20.80
N PHE A 43 10.26 -9.74 21.97
CA PHE A 43 10.97 -9.58 23.23
C PHE A 43 12.31 -10.29 23.22
N ARG A 44 12.38 -11.52 22.70
CA ARG A 44 13.63 -12.29 22.62
C ARG A 44 14.67 -11.56 21.78
N ILE A 45 14.31 -11.04 20.62
CA ILE A 45 15.22 -10.30 19.73
C ILE A 45 15.74 -9.06 20.46
N ILE A 46 14.85 -8.25 21.03
CA ILE A 46 15.19 -7.02 21.77
C ILE A 46 16.13 -7.36 22.95
N PHE A 47 15.77 -8.36 23.75
CA PHE A 47 16.53 -8.78 24.92
C PHE A 47 17.89 -9.41 24.58
N GLU A 48 18.02 -10.09 23.43
CA GLU A 48 19.32 -10.60 22.97
C GLU A 48 20.19 -9.49 22.41
N SER A 49 19.60 -8.52 21.71
CA SER A 49 20.36 -7.41 21.12
C SER A 49 21.01 -6.51 22.17
N ILE A 50 20.42 -6.36 23.36
CA ILE A 50 21.06 -5.61 24.45
C ILE A 50 22.27 -6.36 25.05
N LYS A 51 22.39 -7.68 24.87
CA LYS A 51 23.53 -8.44 25.41
C LYS A 51 24.81 -8.26 24.60
N ASN A 52 24.66 -8.01 23.30
CA ASN A 52 25.76 -7.83 22.36
C ASN A 52 26.08 -6.33 22.21
N LEU A 53 26.24 -5.64 23.34
CA LEU A 53 26.29 -4.18 23.45
C LEU A 53 27.58 -3.53 22.89
N ASP A 54 28.44 -4.26 22.18
CA ASP A 54 29.63 -3.71 21.48
C ASP A 54 29.20 -3.06 20.15
N THR A 55 28.39 -2.01 20.31
CA THR A 55 27.71 -1.20 19.28
C THR A 55 28.63 -0.41 18.34
N GLU A 56 29.95 -0.65 18.36
CA GLU A 56 30.87 -0.06 17.37
C GLU A 56 30.78 -0.75 15.99
N THR A 57 30.21 -1.96 15.93
CA THR A 57 30.16 -2.76 14.70
C THR A 57 28.79 -2.70 14.02
N SER A 58 28.71 -1.99 12.90
CA SER A 58 27.53 -1.89 12.02
C SER A 58 26.92 -3.26 11.64
N SER A 59 27.71 -4.34 11.66
CA SER A 59 27.26 -5.71 11.36
C SER A 59 26.26 -6.28 12.37
N GLU A 60 26.37 -5.93 13.65
CA GLU A 60 25.48 -6.47 14.69
C GLU A 60 24.10 -5.83 14.63
N LEU A 61 24.05 -4.51 14.40
CA LEU A 61 22.83 -3.76 14.15
C LEU A 61 22.07 -4.31 12.94
N HIS A 62 22.78 -4.53 11.83
CA HIS A 62 22.18 -5.10 10.62
C HIS A 62 21.59 -6.50 10.84
N SER A 63 22.22 -7.32 11.69
CA SER A 63 21.72 -8.65 12.06
C SER A 63 20.42 -8.57 12.86
N VAL A 64 20.35 -7.66 13.85
CA VAL A 64 19.13 -7.42 14.63
C VAL A 64 18.01 -6.91 13.73
N TYR A 65 18.31 -5.93 12.89
CA TYR A 65 17.39 -5.37 11.91
C TYR A 65 16.86 -6.45 10.94
N SER A 66 17.74 -7.25 10.34
CA SER A 66 17.37 -8.34 9.43
C SER A 66 16.48 -9.38 10.11
N ARG A 67 16.76 -9.72 11.38
CA ARG A 67 15.90 -10.61 12.16
C ARG A 67 14.51 -10.02 12.34
N LEU A 68 14.39 -8.74 12.67
CA LEU A 68 13.10 -8.07 12.85
C LEU A 68 12.27 -8.08 11.56
N MET A 69 12.89 -7.81 10.41
CA MET A 69 12.20 -7.76 9.12
C MET A 69 11.77 -9.14 8.59
N ASN A 70 12.42 -10.22 9.03
CA ASN A 70 12.08 -11.58 8.62
C ASN A 70 10.81 -12.13 9.29
N PHE A 71 10.23 -11.41 10.26
CA PHE A 71 8.97 -11.79 10.90
C PHE A 71 7.82 -10.94 10.39
N ASN A 72 6.63 -11.55 10.29
CA ASN A 72 5.40 -10.88 9.88
C ASN A 72 4.81 -10.01 11.01
N ILE A 73 5.62 -9.13 11.58
CA ILE A 73 5.25 -8.21 12.66
C ILE A 73 5.14 -6.81 12.08
N SER A 74 4.08 -6.07 12.41
CA SER A 74 3.94 -4.70 11.91
C SER A 74 5.01 -3.79 12.53
N LEU A 75 5.50 -2.83 11.75
CA LEU A 75 6.52 -1.89 12.19
C LEU A 75 6.11 -1.13 13.46
N ASN A 76 4.82 -0.81 13.61
CA ASN A 76 4.28 -0.20 14.82
C ASN A 76 4.55 -1.07 16.05
N HIS A 77 4.30 -2.39 15.97
CA HIS A 77 4.60 -3.31 17.08
C HIS A 77 6.08 -3.35 17.39
N ILE A 78 6.95 -3.28 16.38
CA ILE A 78 8.40 -3.24 16.58
C ILE A 78 8.79 -1.94 17.32
N VAL A 79 8.39 -0.77 16.80
CA VAL A 79 8.71 0.54 17.39
C VAL A 79 8.18 0.63 18.83
N TYR A 80 6.92 0.29 19.07
CA TYR A 80 6.35 0.31 20.42
C TYR A 80 6.97 -0.76 21.33
N GLY A 81 7.35 -1.91 20.79
CA GLY A 81 8.07 -2.97 21.50
C GLY A 81 9.42 -2.51 22.04
N PHE A 82 10.22 -1.87 21.19
CA PHE A 82 11.49 -1.28 21.60
C PHE A 82 11.28 -0.18 22.66
N GLN A 83 10.36 0.75 22.43
CA GLN A 83 10.08 1.83 23.39
C GLN A 83 9.56 1.30 24.74
N ALA A 84 8.68 0.30 24.74
CA ALA A 84 8.18 -0.34 25.96
C ALA A 84 9.33 -1.04 26.71
N PHE A 85 10.22 -1.73 25.99
CA PHE A 85 11.38 -2.37 26.60
C PHE A 85 12.29 -1.35 27.27
N ARG A 86 12.57 -0.22 26.60
CA ARG A 86 13.39 0.85 27.17
C ARG A 86 12.85 1.31 28.53
N ARG A 87 11.55 1.58 28.60
CA ARG A 87 10.88 2.02 29.84
C ARG A 87 10.97 0.97 30.95
N VAL A 88 10.69 -0.29 30.61
CA VAL A 88 10.65 -1.39 31.58
C VAL A 88 12.06 -1.74 32.08
N ALA A 89 13.05 -1.77 31.19
CA ALA A 89 14.45 -1.98 31.54
C ALA A 89 14.96 -0.87 32.46
N LEU A 90 14.73 0.40 32.11
CA LEU A 90 15.10 1.54 32.96
C LEU A 90 14.43 1.47 34.32
N LYS A 91 13.11 1.20 34.37
CA LYS A 91 12.37 1.09 35.64
C LYS A 91 12.92 -0.03 36.53
N THR A 92 13.28 -1.17 35.95
CA THR A 92 13.82 -2.32 36.68
C THR A 92 15.21 -1.99 37.24
N LEU A 93 16.06 -1.34 36.46
CA LEU A 93 17.40 -0.95 36.91
C LEU A 93 17.35 0.16 37.98
N LEU A 94 16.35 1.06 37.92
CA LEU A 94 16.12 2.11 38.91
C LEU A 94 15.55 1.62 40.26
N GLN A 95 15.14 0.36 40.37
CA GLN A 95 14.68 -0.22 41.63
C GLN A 95 15.84 -0.69 42.53
N GLU A 96 17.04 -0.79 41.97
CA GLU A 96 18.26 -1.07 42.72
C GLU A 96 18.79 0.20 43.39
N ASP A 97 19.61 0.02 44.44
CA ASP A 97 20.24 1.12 45.17
C ASP A 97 21.42 1.69 44.36
N LEU A 98 21.08 2.37 43.25
CA LEU A 98 22.02 2.96 42.30
C LEU A 98 22.34 4.40 42.67
N THR A 99 23.60 4.81 42.47
CA THR A 99 23.96 6.23 42.57
C THR A 99 23.45 7.00 41.36
N LYS A 100 23.39 8.35 41.46
CA LYS A 100 23.02 9.20 40.32
C LYS A 100 23.94 9.01 39.10
N GLU A 101 25.21 8.70 39.33
CA GLU A 101 26.19 8.43 38.26
C GLU A 101 25.89 7.09 37.59
N ASP A 102 25.54 6.05 38.36
CA ASP A 102 25.14 4.75 37.82
C ASP A 102 23.87 4.85 36.98
N VAL A 103 22.89 5.64 37.44
CA VAL A 103 21.66 5.90 36.69
C VAL A 103 21.95 6.56 35.35
N LEU A 104 22.80 7.59 35.34
CA LEU A 104 23.16 8.29 34.11
C LEU A 104 23.95 7.39 33.15
N TYR A 105 24.84 6.55 33.69
CA TYR A 105 25.56 5.56 32.89
C TYR A 105 24.60 4.55 32.25
N VAL A 106 23.71 3.94 33.04
CA VAL A 106 22.69 3.00 32.56
C VAL A 106 21.82 3.62 31.48
N TYR A 107 21.36 4.85 31.71
CA TYR A 107 20.55 5.59 30.75
C TYR A 107 21.27 5.78 29.41
N ASN A 108 22.53 6.24 29.45
CA ASN A 108 23.32 6.48 28.25
C ASN A 108 23.67 5.18 27.50
N GLU A 109 23.94 4.09 28.21
CA GLU A 109 24.21 2.78 27.59
C GLU A 109 22.97 2.24 26.88
N ILE A 110 21.81 2.38 27.51
CA ILE A 110 20.52 1.99 26.92
C ILE A 110 20.24 2.83 25.67
N ASP A 111 20.35 4.16 25.73
CA ASP A 111 20.09 5.03 24.58
C ASP A 111 21.08 4.79 23.43
N ARG A 112 22.37 4.57 23.72
CA ARG A 112 23.38 4.26 22.69
C ARG A 112 23.03 3.01 21.89
N TRP A 113 22.39 2.03 22.53
CA TRP A 113 21.92 0.83 21.86
C TRP A 113 20.57 1.03 21.13
N PHE A 114 19.64 1.77 21.72
CA PHE A 114 18.30 1.97 21.17
C PHE A 114 18.26 2.91 19.96
N ASP A 115 18.95 4.04 20.04
CA ASP A 115 18.81 5.12 19.07
C ASP A 115 19.22 4.69 17.64
N PRO A 116 20.33 3.96 17.42
CA PRO A 116 20.70 3.51 16.08
C PRO A 116 19.68 2.55 15.47
N ILE A 117 19.14 1.61 16.26
CA ILE A 117 18.14 0.64 15.78
C ILE A 117 16.85 1.35 15.41
N LEU A 118 16.37 2.26 16.26
CA LEU A 118 15.18 3.05 15.95
C LEU A 118 15.39 3.94 14.73
N ALA A 119 16.57 4.56 14.59
CA ALA A 119 16.91 5.36 13.42
C ALA A 119 16.95 4.51 12.14
N GLU A 120 17.49 3.31 12.17
CA GLU A 120 17.51 2.38 11.02
C GLU A 120 16.09 1.92 10.66
N ILE A 121 15.27 1.55 11.64
CA ILE A 121 13.86 1.18 11.45
C ILE A 121 13.05 2.34 10.86
N ILE A 122 13.25 3.57 11.36
CA ILE A 122 12.55 4.76 10.87
C ILE A 122 13.03 5.15 9.47
N ASN A 123 14.34 5.11 9.21
CA ASN A 123 14.91 5.40 7.90
C ASN A 123 14.44 4.37 6.88
N ASP A 124 14.48 3.10 7.22
CA ASP A 124 13.97 2.03 6.37
C ASP A 124 12.47 2.18 6.16
N CYS A 125 11.69 2.50 7.19
CA CYS A 125 10.28 2.83 7.04
C CYS A 125 10.06 4.02 6.11
N ALA A 126 10.84 5.10 6.23
CA ALA A 126 10.70 6.29 5.39
C ALA A 126 11.09 6.00 3.93
N ASN A 127 12.20 5.28 3.72
CA ASN A 127 12.71 4.92 2.40
C ASN A 127 11.82 3.85 1.73
N ASN A 128 11.41 2.82 2.47
CA ASN A 128 10.51 1.78 2.00
C ASN A 128 9.05 2.21 1.98
N TRP A 129 8.63 3.24 2.72
CA TRP A 129 7.35 3.90 2.50
C TRP A 129 7.37 4.64 1.19
N GLU A 130 8.45 5.30 0.82
CA GLU A 130 8.54 5.96 -0.48
C GLU A 130 8.49 4.92 -1.60
N ASP A 131 9.24 3.82 -1.50
CA ASP A 131 9.19 2.72 -2.46
C ASP A 131 7.84 1.96 -2.44
N ALA A 132 7.25 1.69 -1.28
CA ALA A 132 5.95 1.02 -1.18
C ALA A 132 4.79 1.92 -1.60
N LEU A 133 4.89 3.24 -1.41
CA LEU A 133 3.91 4.22 -1.85
C LEU A 133 4.07 4.53 -3.34
N LEU A 134 5.29 4.50 -3.87
CA LEU A 134 5.57 4.52 -5.31
C LEU A 134 5.11 3.23 -5.98
N LYS A 135 5.33 2.07 -5.37
CA LYS A 135 4.94 0.76 -5.89
C LYS A 135 3.44 0.49 -5.75
N GLN A 136 2.79 0.94 -4.68
CA GLN A 136 1.31 0.97 -4.61
C GLN A 136 0.73 2.00 -5.58
N LYS A 137 1.39 3.15 -5.80
CA LYS A 137 0.98 4.09 -6.85
C LYS A 137 1.17 3.50 -8.24
N GLU A 138 2.27 2.80 -8.51
CA GLU A 138 2.54 2.12 -9.77
C GLU A 138 1.59 0.95 -9.97
N GLU A 139 1.27 0.14 -8.96
CA GLU A 139 0.27 -0.93 -9.06
C GLU A 139 -1.14 -0.35 -9.28
N ILE A 140 -1.50 0.77 -8.63
CA ILE A 140 -2.77 1.48 -8.87
C ILE A 140 -2.78 2.18 -10.24
N LEU A 141 -1.62 2.55 -10.79
CA LEU A 141 -1.50 3.25 -12.08
C LEU A 141 -1.31 2.29 -13.27
N GLU A 142 -0.65 1.14 -13.09
CA GLU A 142 -0.67 0.01 -14.03
C GLU A 142 -2.07 -0.63 -14.08
N LEU A 143 -2.85 -0.53 -13.00
CA LEU A 143 -4.29 -0.86 -12.97
C LEU A 143 -5.20 0.30 -13.39
N SER A 144 -4.69 1.29 -14.14
CA SER A 144 -5.53 2.35 -14.73
C SER A 144 -6.44 1.78 -15.82
N ALA A 145 -7.60 1.29 -15.38
CA ALA A 145 -8.71 0.72 -16.16
C ALA A 145 -8.49 -0.72 -16.66
N PRO A 146 -8.56 -1.75 -15.78
CA PRO A 146 -8.62 -3.12 -16.26
C PRO A 146 -9.85 -3.29 -17.16
N ALA A 147 -9.66 -3.88 -18.33
CA ALA A 147 -10.75 -4.36 -19.16
C ALA A 147 -11.42 -5.55 -18.45
N ILE A 148 -12.55 -5.30 -17.77
CA ILE A 148 -13.27 -6.29 -16.96
C ILE A 148 -14.33 -6.97 -17.83
N GLN A 149 -14.31 -8.31 -17.87
CA GLN A 149 -15.37 -9.07 -18.53
C GLN A 149 -16.64 -9.09 -17.67
N LEU A 150 -17.75 -8.57 -18.20
CA LEU A 150 -19.06 -8.61 -17.53
C LEU A 150 -19.86 -9.87 -17.89
N PHE A 151 -19.82 -10.25 -19.17
CA PHE A 151 -20.47 -11.43 -19.73
C PHE A 151 -19.59 -12.02 -20.83
N GLU A 152 -19.98 -13.18 -21.37
CA GLU A 152 -19.35 -13.70 -22.57
C GLU A 152 -19.38 -12.63 -23.68
N LYS A 153 -18.21 -12.32 -24.27
CA LYS A 153 -18.03 -11.30 -25.33
C LYS A 153 -18.41 -9.85 -24.96
N ILE A 154 -18.71 -9.55 -23.70
CA ILE A 154 -18.98 -8.19 -23.21
C ILE A 154 -17.91 -7.77 -22.20
N VAL A 155 -17.23 -6.67 -22.49
CA VAL A 155 -16.19 -6.08 -21.64
C VAL A 155 -16.57 -4.66 -21.21
N VAL A 156 -16.17 -4.24 -20.02
CA VAL A 156 -16.23 -2.86 -19.55
C VAL A 156 -14.85 -2.36 -19.15
N MET A 157 -14.56 -1.12 -19.50
CA MET A 157 -13.36 -0.39 -19.14
C MET A 157 -13.77 0.87 -18.36
N PRO A 158 -13.70 0.84 -17.01
CA PRO A 158 -14.03 1.98 -16.18
C PRO A 158 -12.87 2.98 -16.12
N LEU A 159 -13.15 4.23 -16.45
CA LEU A 159 -12.19 5.33 -16.42
C LEU A 159 -12.43 6.18 -15.17
N VAL A 160 -11.44 6.20 -14.27
CA VAL A 160 -11.55 6.87 -12.97
C VAL A 160 -10.39 7.86 -12.76
N GLY A 161 -10.74 9.04 -12.25
CA GLY A 161 -9.78 10.09 -11.91
C GLY A 161 -9.42 10.98 -13.10
N SER A 162 -8.45 11.86 -12.89
CA SER A 162 -7.94 12.76 -13.93
C SER A 162 -7.10 11.97 -14.95
N ILE A 163 -7.43 12.10 -16.22
CA ILE A 163 -6.70 11.49 -17.33
C ILE A 163 -5.81 12.56 -17.94
N ASN A 164 -4.53 12.26 -18.12
CA ASN A 164 -3.58 13.06 -18.88
C ASN A 164 -3.22 12.34 -20.21
N GLU A 165 -2.38 12.95 -21.03
CA GLU A 165 -2.03 12.42 -22.36
C GLU A 165 -1.41 11.02 -22.30
N GLU A 166 -0.48 10.80 -21.36
CA GLU A 166 0.18 9.52 -21.14
C GLU A 166 -0.83 8.42 -20.78
N ARG A 167 -1.66 8.66 -19.76
CA ARG A 167 -2.69 7.70 -19.33
C ARG A 167 -3.71 7.42 -20.42
N ALA A 168 -4.07 8.39 -21.25
CA ALA A 168 -4.99 8.18 -22.36
C ALA A 168 -4.44 7.19 -23.40
N THR A 169 -3.14 7.23 -23.65
CA THR A 169 -2.46 6.30 -24.57
C THR A 169 -2.45 4.89 -23.98
N THR A 170 -2.09 4.75 -22.71
CA THR A 170 -2.13 3.47 -22.00
C THR A 170 -3.54 2.86 -21.95
N ILE A 171 -4.57 3.70 -21.72
CA ILE A 171 -5.98 3.28 -21.77
C ILE A 171 -6.33 2.68 -23.14
N MET A 172 -5.84 3.27 -24.23
CA MET A 172 -6.10 2.71 -25.55
C MET A 172 -5.46 1.34 -25.74
N GLU A 173 -4.22 1.16 -25.31
CA GLU A 173 -3.49 -0.12 -25.41
C GLU A 173 -4.20 -1.22 -24.62
N ILE A 174 -4.51 -0.95 -23.34
CA ILE A 174 -5.20 -1.90 -22.45
C ILE A 174 -6.59 -2.26 -23.00
N LEU A 175 -7.32 -1.30 -23.59
CA LEU A 175 -8.62 -1.58 -24.21
C LEU A 175 -8.48 -2.62 -25.32
N LEU A 176 -7.52 -2.43 -26.23
CA LEU A 176 -7.36 -3.28 -27.41
C LEU A 176 -6.88 -4.68 -27.01
N GLU A 177 -5.94 -4.77 -26.05
CA GLU A 177 -5.52 -6.05 -25.48
C GLU A 177 -6.68 -6.78 -24.79
N GLY A 178 -7.50 -6.05 -24.02
CA GLY A 178 -8.68 -6.59 -23.36
C GLY A 178 -9.71 -7.13 -24.36
N ILE A 179 -9.94 -6.41 -25.46
CA ILE A 179 -10.82 -6.85 -26.55
C ILE A 179 -10.32 -8.16 -27.16
N GLU A 180 -9.02 -8.25 -27.48
CA GLU A 180 -8.43 -9.45 -28.06
C GLU A 180 -8.53 -10.64 -27.09
N LYS A 181 -8.08 -10.45 -25.85
CA LYS A 181 -8.04 -11.48 -24.80
C LYS A 181 -9.42 -12.08 -24.53
N HIS A 182 -10.44 -11.23 -24.46
CA HIS A 182 -11.81 -11.66 -24.14
C HIS A 182 -12.67 -11.90 -25.39
N LYS A 183 -12.11 -11.74 -26.60
CA LYS A 183 -12.82 -11.81 -27.89
C LYS A 183 -14.12 -11.00 -27.86
N ALA A 184 -14.03 -9.77 -27.36
CA ALA A 184 -15.19 -8.94 -27.08
C ALA A 184 -15.90 -8.52 -28.38
N GLU A 185 -17.22 -8.73 -28.45
CA GLU A 185 -18.07 -8.18 -29.50
C GLU A 185 -18.59 -6.79 -29.11
N ILE A 186 -18.72 -6.53 -27.81
CA ILE A 186 -19.17 -5.25 -27.26
C ILE A 186 -18.22 -4.81 -26.14
N VAL A 187 -17.81 -3.54 -26.18
CA VAL A 187 -17.04 -2.92 -25.10
C VAL A 187 -17.69 -1.64 -24.59
N PHE A 188 -17.72 -1.48 -23.27
CA PHE A 188 -18.20 -0.28 -22.59
C PHE A 188 -17.02 0.57 -22.12
N LEU A 189 -16.99 1.84 -22.48
CA LEU A 189 -16.10 2.85 -21.91
C LEU A 189 -16.89 3.67 -20.90
N ASP A 190 -16.66 3.44 -19.60
CA ASP A 190 -17.38 4.14 -18.53
C ASP A 190 -16.59 5.38 -18.08
N VAL A 191 -17.05 6.55 -18.51
CA VAL A 191 -16.44 7.85 -18.18
C VAL A 191 -17.10 8.53 -16.98
N SER A 192 -17.96 7.84 -16.24
CA SER A 192 -18.64 8.40 -15.06
C SER A 192 -17.67 8.85 -13.96
N GLY A 193 -16.46 8.29 -13.90
CA GLY A 193 -15.41 8.65 -12.95
C GLY A 193 -14.44 9.76 -13.40
N VAL A 194 -14.60 10.35 -14.60
CA VAL A 194 -13.66 11.31 -15.20
C VAL A 194 -14.15 12.77 -15.07
N PRO A 195 -13.65 13.60 -14.14
CA PRO A 195 -14.25 14.89 -13.81
C PRO A 195 -14.23 15.89 -14.98
N THR A 196 -13.14 15.91 -15.75
CA THR A 196 -12.93 16.80 -16.89
C THR A 196 -12.15 16.07 -17.98
N VAL A 197 -12.42 16.41 -19.24
CA VAL A 197 -11.74 15.86 -20.40
C VAL A 197 -11.24 17.03 -21.25
N ASP A 198 -9.95 17.05 -21.53
CA ASP A 198 -9.35 18.00 -22.47
C ASP A 198 -9.45 17.50 -23.92
N THR A 199 -8.97 18.31 -24.85
CA THR A 199 -8.99 17.99 -26.28
C THR A 199 -8.22 16.71 -26.62
N PHE A 200 -7.04 16.50 -26.04
CA PHE A 200 -6.20 15.36 -26.36
C PHE A 200 -6.85 14.06 -25.87
N VAL A 201 -7.29 14.05 -24.62
CA VAL A 201 -7.96 12.89 -24.01
C VAL A 201 -9.24 12.55 -24.75
N ALA A 202 -10.06 13.55 -25.11
CA ALA A 202 -11.26 13.32 -25.92
C ALA A 202 -10.91 12.67 -27.27
N GLN A 203 -9.90 13.17 -27.97
CA GLN A 203 -9.48 12.63 -29.26
C GLN A 203 -8.97 11.19 -29.13
N THR A 204 -8.19 10.91 -28.09
CA THR A 204 -7.64 9.57 -27.84
C THR A 204 -8.75 8.57 -27.52
N LEU A 205 -9.73 8.91 -26.67
CA LEU A 205 -10.88 8.03 -26.39
C LEU A 205 -11.66 7.68 -27.65
N ILE A 206 -11.88 8.66 -28.52
CA ILE A 206 -12.56 8.46 -29.79
C ILE A 206 -11.73 7.56 -30.72
N ASN A 207 -10.42 7.77 -30.78
CA ASN A 207 -9.53 6.89 -31.53
C ASN A 207 -9.55 5.46 -30.99
N SER A 208 -9.63 5.26 -29.67
CA SER A 208 -9.78 3.95 -29.05
C SER A 208 -11.07 3.26 -29.52
N THR A 209 -12.21 3.98 -29.57
CA THR A 209 -13.48 3.41 -30.09
C THR A 209 -13.39 2.99 -31.56
N ARG A 210 -12.68 3.78 -32.39
CA ARG A 210 -12.47 3.48 -33.81
C ARG A 210 -11.56 2.28 -33.99
N ALA A 211 -10.49 2.19 -33.20
CA ALA A 211 -9.58 1.05 -33.21
C ALA A 211 -10.28 -0.24 -32.78
N ALA A 212 -11.08 -0.19 -31.71
CA ALA A 212 -11.93 -1.30 -31.29
C ALA A 212 -12.88 -1.77 -32.41
N ARG A 213 -13.48 -0.84 -33.15
CA ARG A 213 -14.32 -1.16 -34.32
C ARG A 213 -13.55 -1.89 -35.43
N LEU A 214 -12.28 -1.53 -35.67
CA LEU A 214 -11.44 -2.24 -36.64
C LEU A 214 -11.18 -3.70 -36.22
N LEU A 215 -11.21 -3.99 -34.91
CA LEU A 215 -11.15 -5.35 -34.36
C LEU A 215 -12.49 -6.09 -34.39
N GLY A 216 -13.54 -5.47 -34.93
CA GLY A 216 -14.88 -6.06 -35.00
C GLY A 216 -15.73 -5.85 -33.74
N THR A 217 -15.30 -4.99 -32.82
CA THR A 217 -15.97 -4.73 -31.55
C THR A 217 -16.80 -3.45 -31.60
N GLU A 218 -18.07 -3.51 -31.19
CA GLU A 218 -18.91 -2.33 -30.99
C GLU A 218 -18.54 -1.62 -29.70
N SER A 219 -18.10 -0.37 -29.79
CA SER A 219 -17.81 0.46 -28.62
C SER A 219 -19.02 1.28 -28.19
N ILE A 220 -19.27 1.31 -26.87
CA ILE A 220 -20.36 2.05 -26.26
C ILE A 220 -19.78 2.92 -25.14
N ILE A 221 -20.00 4.24 -25.19
CA ILE A 221 -19.60 5.14 -24.11
C ILE A 221 -20.76 5.30 -23.12
N VAL A 222 -20.49 5.16 -21.82
CA VAL A 222 -21.48 5.32 -20.76
C VAL A 222 -21.04 6.35 -19.72
N GLY A 223 -22.00 6.98 -19.06
CA GLY A 223 -21.70 7.95 -17.99
C GLY A 223 -21.18 9.30 -18.50
N LEU A 224 -21.47 9.64 -19.76
CA LEU A 224 -21.05 10.90 -20.35
C LEU A 224 -21.74 12.08 -19.66
N ARG A 225 -20.95 12.92 -18.99
CA ARG A 225 -21.42 14.18 -18.41
C ARG A 225 -21.68 15.25 -19.49
N PRO A 226 -22.61 16.19 -19.28
CA PRO A 226 -22.91 17.26 -20.23
C PRO A 226 -21.68 18.06 -20.69
N GLU A 227 -20.76 18.34 -19.77
CA GLU A 227 -19.54 19.12 -20.04
C GLU A 227 -18.60 18.37 -21.00
N ILE A 228 -18.48 17.06 -20.84
CA ILE A 228 -17.65 16.20 -21.73
C ILE A 228 -18.28 16.13 -23.12
N ALA A 229 -19.61 16.00 -23.19
CA ALA A 229 -20.34 16.00 -24.45
C ALA A 229 -20.12 17.29 -25.25
N GLN A 230 -20.12 18.44 -24.57
CA GLN A 230 -19.84 19.74 -25.19
C GLN A 230 -18.42 19.81 -25.74
N THR A 231 -17.41 19.32 -25.00
CA THR A 231 -16.04 19.23 -25.50
C THR A 231 -15.97 18.40 -26.79
N ILE A 232 -16.55 17.19 -26.79
CA ILE A 232 -16.51 16.30 -27.97
C ILE A 232 -17.17 16.97 -29.20
N ILE A 233 -18.32 17.63 -29.01
CA ILE A 233 -18.99 18.38 -30.09
C ILE A 233 -18.14 19.57 -30.55
N GLY A 234 -17.51 20.30 -29.62
CA GLY A 234 -16.65 21.45 -29.93
C GLY A 234 -15.41 21.10 -30.75
N LEU A 235 -14.96 19.85 -30.68
CA LEU A 235 -13.86 19.33 -31.49
C LEU A 235 -14.27 18.92 -32.92
N GLY A 236 -15.56 19.03 -33.26
CA GLY A 236 -16.08 18.59 -34.55
C GLY A 236 -16.09 17.07 -34.71
N ILE A 237 -16.06 16.33 -33.60
CA ILE A 237 -16.09 14.87 -33.63
C ILE A 237 -17.54 14.40 -33.80
N HIS A 238 -17.80 13.78 -34.95
CA HIS A 238 -19.10 13.14 -35.20
C HIS A 238 -19.20 11.84 -34.40
N LEU A 239 -20.13 11.83 -33.42
CA LEU A 239 -20.47 10.65 -32.62
C LEU A 239 -21.48 9.73 -33.33
N ASP A 240 -21.83 10.00 -34.59
CA ASP A 240 -22.85 9.23 -35.34
C ASP A 240 -22.53 7.73 -35.43
N GLU A 241 -21.27 7.36 -35.22
CA GLU A 241 -20.78 5.98 -35.24
C GLU A 241 -20.56 5.37 -33.84
N ILE A 242 -20.72 6.15 -32.75
CA ILE A 242 -20.45 5.72 -31.37
C ILE A 242 -21.72 5.81 -30.55
N LYS A 243 -22.17 4.66 -30.04
CA LYS A 243 -23.36 4.60 -29.19
C LYS A 243 -23.05 5.13 -27.81
N THR A 244 -23.97 5.91 -27.24
CA THR A 244 -23.83 6.45 -25.89
C THR A 244 -25.06 6.15 -25.04
N PHE A 245 -24.86 5.95 -23.74
CA PHE A 245 -25.94 5.84 -22.76
C PHE A 245 -25.60 6.63 -21.48
N GLY A 246 -26.63 7.14 -20.80
CA GLY A 246 -26.45 7.87 -19.55
C GLY A 246 -25.94 7.01 -18.39
N SER A 247 -26.07 5.68 -18.47
CA SER A 247 -25.60 4.74 -17.44
C SER A 247 -25.16 3.42 -18.04
N LEU A 248 -24.25 2.72 -17.34
CA LEU A 248 -23.82 1.36 -17.71
C LEU A 248 -25.01 0.40 -17.76
N ASN A 249 -25.97 0.51 -16.84
CA ASN A 249 -27.16 -0.36 -16.81
C ASN A 249 -27.98 -0.26 -18.11
N SER A 250 -28.26 0.97 -18.57
CA SER A 250 -28.98 1.18 -19.84
C SER A 250 -28.22 0.62 -21.04
N GLY A 251 -26.90 0.82 -21.07
CA GLY A 251 -26.04 0.26 -22.11
C GLY A 251 -26.01 -1.28 -22.09
N LEU A 252 -25.93 -1.88 -20.91
CA LEU A 252 -25.92 -3.33 -20.74
C LEU A 252 -27.22 -3.97 -21.21
N GLN A 253 -28.37 -3.38 -20.89
CA GLN A 253 -29.67 -3.85 -21.39
C GLN A 253 -29.71 -3.85 -22.93
N TYR A 254 -29.16 -2.82 -23.57
CA TYR A 254 -29.03 -2.79 -25.03
C TYR A 254 -28.14 -3.93 -25.54
N ALA A 255 -26.96 -4.12 -24.93
CA ALA A 255 -26.00 -5.15 -25.35
C ALA A 255 -26.56 -6.56 -25.22
N LEU A 256 -27.20 -6.89 -24.08
CA LEU A 256 -27.82 -8.19 -23.86
C LEU A 256 -28.97 -8.45 -24.85
N ASN A 257 -29.82 -7.45 -25.11
CA ASN A 257 -30.88 -7.58 -26.10
C ASN A 257 -30.36 -7.77 -27.53
N LYS A 258 -29.20 -7.18 -27.85
CA LYS A 258 -28.56 -7.33 -29.15
C LYS A 258 -27.97 -8.74 -29.32
N MET A 259 -27.26 -9.23 -28.31
CA MET A 259 -26.70 -10.58 -28.33
C MET A 259 -27.78 -11.66 -28.36
N ASN A 260 -28.88 -11.47 -27.64
CA ASN A 260 -30.02 -12.40 -27.67
C ASN A 260 -30.74 -12.46 -29.04
N LYS A 261 -30.55 -11.47 -29.91
CA LYS A 261 -31.09 -11.45 -31.28
C LYS A 261 -30.15 -12.07 -32.32
N GLN A 262 -28.93 -12.43 -31.92
CA GLN A 262 -27.91 -13.04 -32.78
C GLN A 262 -27.79 -14.57 -32.59
N LEU A 263 -28.51 -15.13 -31.60
CA LEU A 263 -28.75 -16.56 -31.38
C LEU A 263 -30.10 -16.97 -32.01
#